data_AF-A0A0R2F418-F1
#
_entry.id   AF-A0A0R2F418-F1
#
_cell.length_a   1.000
_cell.length_b   1.000
_cell.length_c   1.000
_cell.angle_alpha   90.00
_cell.angle_beta   90.00
_cell.angle_gamma   90.00
#
_symmetry.space_group_name_H-M   'P 1'
#
loop_
_entity.id
_entity.type
_entity.pdbx_description
1 polymer ?
#
loop_
_entity_poly.entity_id
_entity_poly.type
_entity_poly.pdbx_seq_one_letter_code
_entity_poly.pdbx_strand_id
1 'polypeptide(L)'
;MSLTKSRLLYAALMLVTLVVAVALGGNASRLGMLLWVMWLLLSASYNKQRLRALDQKLDEIWRLADAQGLTAADLKQYTPQYGTLDLKMTRPGRRQFYPSMKATDKLLAALREQAQTAADD
;
A
#
# COMPACT_ATOMS: atom_id res chain seq x y z
N MET A 1 -8.12 13.22 -2.28
CA MET A 1 -8.53 12.50 -3.52
C MET A 1 -8.63 11.01 -3.18
N SER A 2 -9.80 10.37 -3.32
CA SER A 2 -9.97 8.99 -2.85
C SER A 2 -9.09 8.02 -3.64
N LEU A 3 -8.55 6.98 -2.98
CA LEU A 3 -7.68 5.96 -3.56
C LEU A 3 -8.24 5.30 -4.84
N THR A 4 -9.56 5.28 -4.99
CA THR A 4 -10.27 4.82 -6.18
C THR A 4 -10.14 5.78 -7.37
N LYS A 5 -10.23 7.09 -7.15
CA LYS A 5 -10.04 8.11 -8.19
C LYS A 5 -8.62 8.10 -8.73
N SER A 6 -7.62 7.94 -7.86
CA SER A 6 -6.21 7.86 -8.26
C SER A 6 -5.91 6.58 -9.07
N ARG A 7 -6.53 5.44 -8.73
CA ARG A 7 -6.39 4.19 -9.49
C ARG A 7 -7.04 4.28 -10.87
N LEU A 8 -8.23 4.88 -10.95
CA LEU A 8 -8.92 5.11 -12.22
C LEU A 8 -8.15 6.08 -13.12
N LEU A 9 -7.62 7.16 -12.54
CA LEU A 9 -6.77 8.12 -13.25
C LEU A 9 -5.52 7.44 -13.82
N TYR A 10 -4.88 6.58 -13.03
CA TYR A 10 -3.69 5.84 -13.44
C TYR A 10 -4.00 4.80 -14.53
N ALA A 11 -5.12 4.08 -14.41
CA ALA A 11 -5.58 3.14 -15.43
C ALA A 11 -5.94 3.85 -16.75
N ALA A 12 -6.58 5.02 -16.67
CA ALA A 12 -6.88 5.84 -17.84
C ALA A 12 -5.59 6.34 -18.53
N LEU A 13 -4.61 6.81 -17.76
CA LEU A 13 -3.30 7.19 -18.29
C LEU A 13 -2.58 6.02 -18.98
N MET A 14 -2.57 4.82 -18.40
CA MET A 14 -2.03 3.61 -19.05
C MET A 14 -2.65 3.35 -20.41
N LEU A 15 -3.98 3.36 -20.47
CA LEU A 15 -4.73 3.09 -21.70
C LEU A 15 -4.43 4.12 -22.80
N VAL A 16 -4.41 5.41 -22.45
CA VAL A 16 -4.05 6.47 -23.40
C VAL A 16 -2.64 6.27 -23.94
N THR A 17 -1.67 5.96 -23.06
CA THR A 17 -0.28 5.77 -23.47
C THR A 17 -0.12 4.56 -24.40
N LEU A 18 -0.83 3.46 -24.11
CA LEU A 18 -0.83 2.25 -24.94
C LEU A 18 -1.44 2.51 -26.32
N VAL A 19 -2.59 3.20 -26.37
CA VAL A 19 -3.27 3.54 -27.63
C VAL A 19 -2.39 4.45 -28.48
N VAL A 20 -1.75 5.46 -27.89
CA VAL A 20 -0.81 6.35 -28.59
C VAL A 20 0.39 5.57 -29.13
N ALA A 21 0.94 4.63 -28.36
CA ALA A 21 2.09 3.82 -28.79
C ALA A 21 1.75 2.88 -29.97
N VAL A 22 0.55 2.29 -29.98
CA VAL A 22 0.10 1.40 -31.06
C VAL A 22 -0.32 2.19 -32.30
N ALA A 23 -1.03 3.31 -32.13
CA ALA A 23 -1.52 4.13 -33.24
C ALA A 23 -0.41 4.86 -34.00
N LEU A 24 0.72 5.16 -33.35
CA LEU A 24 1.88 5.82 -33.97
C LEU A 24 2.88 4.85 -34.63
N GLY A 25 2.53 3.57 -34.76
CA GLY A 25 3.16 2.53 -35.59
C GLY A 25 4.65 2.71 -35.91
N GLY A 26 5.53 1.97 -35.21
CA GLY A 26 6.91 1.65 -35.64
C GLY A 26 7.93 2.81 -35.72
N ASN A 27 7.49 4.05 -35.91
CA ASN A 27 8.30 5.28 -35.88
C ASN A 27 8.01 6.07 -34.60
N ALA A 28 7.97 5.37 -33.46
CA ALA A 28 7.78 5.99 -32.16
C ALA A 28 8.93 6.96 -31.88
N SER A 29 8.70 8.23 -32.23
CA SER A 29 9.61 9.34 -32.10
C SER A 29 10.19 9.43 -30.69
N ARG A 30 11.35 10.10 -30.55
CA ARG A 30 11.99 10.40 -29.25
C ARG A 30 10.97 10.87 -28.18
N LEU A 31 9.89 11.54 -28.60
CA LEU A 31 8.77 11.94 -27.74
C LEU A 31 8.03 10.74 -27.08
N GLY A 32 7.72 9.68 -27.83
CA GLY A 32 7.08 8.48 -27.27
C GLY A 32 7.97 7.78 -26.25
N MET A 33 9.28 7.74 -26.50
CA MET A 33 10.27 7.24 -25.55
C MET A 33 10.35 8.11 -24.30
N LEU A 34 10.33 9.44 -24.43
CA LEU A 34 10.28 10.36 -23.30
C LEU A 34 9.01 10.21 -22.48
N LEU A 35 7.84 10.07 -23.11
CA LEU A 35 6.58 9.84 -22.44
C LEU A 35 6.58 8.50 -21.68
N TRP A 36 7.15 7.45 -22.28
CA TRP A 36 7.28 6.14 -21.63
C TRP A 36 8.23 6.18 -20.43
N VAL A 37 9.39 6.83 -20.55
CA VAL A 37 10.33 7.01 -19.42
C VAL A 37 9.70 7.87 -18.32
N MET A 38 9.06 8.98 -18.67
CA MET A 38 8.34 9.84 -17.73
C MET A 38 7.25 9.04 -17.00
N TRP A 39 6.51 8.21 -17.73
CA TRP A 39 5.53 7.30 -17.16
C TRP A 39 6.16 6.35 -16.15
N LEU A 40 7.25 5.64 -16.52
CA LEU A 40 7.95 4.73 -15.61
C LEU A 40 8.44 5.44 -14.33
N LEU A 41 8.97 6.66 -14.45
CA LEU A 41 9.42 7.45 -13.30
C LEU A 41 8.25 7.83 -12.38
N LEU A 42 7.12 8.25 -12.95
CA LEU A 42 5.90 8.54 -12.20
C LEU A 42 5.36 7.30 -11.50
N SER A 43 5.30 6.16 -12.20
CA SER A 43 4.89 4.86 -11.66
C SER A 43 5.80 4.40 -10.52
N ALA A 44 7.12 4.48 -10.71
CA ALA A 44 8.10 4.11 -9.70
C ALA A 44 8.00 5.01 -8.46
N SER A 45 7.86 6.33 -8.66
CA SER A 45 7.69 7.29 -7.57
C SER A 45 6.39 7.04 -6.81
N TYR A 46 5.27 6.83 -7.52
CA TYR A 46 3.99 6.50 -6.91
C TYR A 46 4.06 5.21 -6.09
N ASN A 47 4.61 4.12 -6.65
CA ASN A 47 4.75 2.85 -5.96
C ASN A 47 5.67 2.97 -4.73
N LYS A 48 6.77 3.72 -4.84
CA LYS A 48 7.70 3.98 -3.73
C LYS A 48 7.02 4.76 -2.60
N GLN A 49 6.25 5.81 -2.92
CA GLN A 49 5.49 6.56 -1.92
C GLN A 49 4.44 5.67 -1.25
N ARG A 50 3.74 4.84 -2.03
CA ARG A 50 2.71 3.93 -1.52
C ARG A 50 3.28 2.88 -0.58
N LEU A 51 4.45 2.30 -0.92
CA LEU A 51 5.13 1.32 -0.09
C LEU A 51 5.63 1.94 1.22
N ARG A 52 6.22 3.16 1.15
CA ARG A 52 6.62 3.91 2.34
C ARG A 52 5.45 4.20 3.29
N ALA A 53 4.31 4.60 2.75
CA ALA A 53 3.11 4.84 3.55
C ALA A 53 2.60 3.54 4.20
N LEU A 54 2.70 2.41 3.51
CA LEU A 54 2.34 1.10 4.05
C LEU A 54 3.32 0.66 5.15
N ASP A 55 4.63 0.87 4.94
CA ASP A 55 5.67 0.58 5.92
C ASP A 55 5.45 1.35 7.23
N GLN A 56 5.19 2.66 7.14
CA GLN A 56 4.92 3.49 8.32
C GLN A 56 3.72 3.00 9.13
N LYS A 57 2.65 2.58 8.45
CA LYS A 57 1.46 2.07 9.14
C LYS A 57 1.71 0.71 9.79
N LEU A 58 2.48 -0.17 9.14
CA LEU A 58 2.87 -1.45 9.72
C LEU A 58 3.79 -1.25 10.93
N ASP A 59 4.71 -0.29 10.88
CA ASP A 59 5.55 0.07 12.04
C ASP A 59 4.67 0.53 13.20
N GLU A 60 3.67 1.38 12.93
CA GLU A 60 2.75 1.87 13.94
C GLU A 60 1.87 0.76 14.53
N ILE A 61 1.33 -0.13 13.68
CA ILE A 61 0.56 -1.31 14.11
C ILE A 61 1.36 -2.15 15.09
N TRP A 62 2.61 -2.48 14.75
CA TRP A 62 3.44 -3.32 15.61
C TRP A 62 3.86 -2.60 16.89
N ARG A 63 4.13 -1.29 16.82
CA ARG A 63 4.39 -0.48 18.02
C ARG A 63 3.20 -0.48 18.99
N LEU A 64 1.98 -0.30 18.48
CA LEU A 64 0.76 -0.32 19.29
C LEU A 64 0.46 -1.72 19.83
N ALA A 65 0.64 -2.75 19.00
CA ALA A 65 0.47 -4.14 19.40
C ALA A 65 1.44 -4.52 20.52
N ASP A 66 2.73 -4.21 20.36
CA ASP A 66 3.76 -4.50 21.37
C ASP A 66 3.48 -3.74 22.68
N ALA A 67 2.99 -2.49 22.61
CA ALA A 67 2.60 -1.72 23.80
C ALA A 67 1.39 -2.30 24.56
N GLN A 68 0.49 -3.00 23.85
CA GLN A 68 -0.68 -3.66 24.41
C GLN A 68 -0.43 -5.14 24.72
N GLY A 69 0.77 -5.66 24.50
CA GLY A 69 1.10 -7.08 24.66
C GLY A 69 0.43 -8.01 23.63
N LEU A 70 -0.06 -7.47 22.51
CA LEU A 70 -0.74 -8.22 21.47
C LEU A 70 0.24 -8.95 20.55
N THR A 71 -0.13 -10.15 20.15
CA THR A 71 0.64 -11.01 19.25
C THR A 71 0.04 -11.04 17.85
N ALA A 72 0.76 -11.65 16.89
CA ALA A 72 0.23 -11.90 15.54
C ALA A 72 -1.09 -12.71 15.55
N ALA A 73 -1.33 -13.53 16.58
CA ALA A 73 -2.56 -14.29 16.71
C ALA A 73 -3.74 -13.38 17.09
N ASP A 74 -3.50 -12.37 17.91
CA ASP A 74 -4.51 -11.39 18.31
C ASP A 74 -4.84 -10.44 17.15
N LEU A 75 -3.81 -10.01 16.41
CA LEU A 75 -3.99 -9.18 15.21
C LEU A 75 -4.88 -9.86 14.14
N LYS A 76 -4.90 -11.20 14.11
CA LYS A 76 -5.76 -11.98 13.20
C LYS A 76 -7.24 -11.69 13.40
N GLN A 77 -7.68 -11.36 14.62
CA GLN A 77 -9.08 -11.09 14.92
C GLN A 77 -9.62 -9.90 14.11
N TYR A 78 -8.78 -8.89 13.87
CA TYR A 78 -9.15 -7.69 13.09
C TYR A 78 -9.00 -7.88 11.58
N THR A 79 -8.12 -8.79 11.16
CA THR A 79 -7.86 -9.13 9.75
C THR A 79 -7.88 -10.66 9.51
N PRO A 80 -9.06 -11.29 9.57
CA PRO A 80 -9.20 -12.75 9.49
C PRO A 80 -8.79 -13.34 8.13
N GLN A 81 -8.72 -12.51 7.09
CA GLN A 81 -8.28 -12.90 5.75
C GLN A 81 -6.78 -13.22 5.64
N TYR A 82 -5.97 -12.91 6.67
CA TYR A 82 -4.54 -13.19 6.69
C TYR A 82 -4.21 -14.25 7.74
N GLY A 83 -3.27 -15.14 7.40
CA GLY A 83 -2.76 -16.12 8.35
C GLY A 83 -1.94 -15.44 9.45
N THR A 84 -1.84 -16.09 10.61
CA THR A 84 -0.96 -15.64 11.70
C THR A 84 0.50 -15.55 11.24
N LEU A 85 0.93 -16.45 10.35
CA LEU A 85 2.27 -16.41 9.76
C LEU A 85 2.46 -15.17 8.88
N ASP A 86 1.49 -14.88 7.99
CA ASP A 86 1.51 -13.70 7.12
C ASP A 86 1.61 -12.41 7.96
N LEU A 87 0.80 -12.33 9.02
CA LEU A 87 0.83 -11.20 9.94
C LEU A 87 2.18 -11.09 10.63
N LYS A 88 2.75 -12.20 11.15
CA LYS A 88 4.10 -12.21 11.74
C LYS A 88 5.18 -11.74 10.75
N MET A 89 5.02 -12.05 9.46
CA MET A 89 5.92 -11.61 8.39
C MET A 89 5.81 -10.11 8.05
N THR A 90 4.87 -9.38 8.64
CA THR A 90 4.76 -7.91 8.52
C THR A 90 5.58 -7.13 9.54
N ARG A 91 6.23 -7.83 10.49
CA ARG A 91 7.01 -7.20 11.57
C ARG A 91 8.17 -6.35 11.02
N PRO A 92 8.53 -5.22 11.67
CA PRO A 92 9.63 -4.36 11.22
C PRO A 92 10.98 -5.12 11.15
N GLY A 93 11.89 -4.64 10.29
CA GLY A 93 13.26 -5.14 10.16
C GLY A 93 13.48 -6.13 9.01
N ARG A 94 12.58 -7.11 8.81
CA ARG A 94 12.62 -8.03 7.65
C ARG A 94 11.22 -8.41 7.19
N ARG A 95 10.50 -7.42 6.65
CA ARG A 95 9.16 -7.66 6.09
C ARG A 95 9.24 -8.56 4.87
N GLN A 96 8.44 -9.61 4.88
CA GLN A 96 8.27 -10.53 3.74
C GLN A 96 6.85 -10.49 3.19
N PHE A 97 5.91 -9.91 3.95
CA PHE A 97 4.52 -9.82 3.58
C PHE A 97 4.00 -8.38 3.72
N TYR A 98 3.18 -7.97 2.75
CA TYR A 98 2.53 -6.67 2.70
C TYR A 98 1.02 -6.86 2.55
N PRO A 99 0.23 -6.63 3.61
CA PRO A 99 -1.21 -6.67 3.53
C PRO A 99 -1.76 -5.60 2.58
N SER A 100 -3.00 -5.77 2.16
CA SER A 100 -3.68 -4.72 1.40
C SER A 100 -3.83 -3.45 2.26
N MET A 101 -3.61 -2.28 1.65
CA MET A 101 -3.72 -0.99 2.32
C MET A 101 -5.02 -0.84 3.13
N LYS A 102 -6.15 -1.31 2.57
CA LYS A 102 -7.46 -1.27 3.23
C LYS A 102 -7.48 -2.09 4.53
N ALA A 103 -6.86 -3.26 4.52
CA ALA A 103 -6.77 -4.10 5.71
C ALA A 103 -5.84 -3.50 6.76
N THR A 104 -4.70 -2.94 6.33
CA THR A 104 -3.79 -2.20 7.21
C THR A 104 -4.48 -1.00 7.87
N ASP A 105 -5.27 -0.24 7.10
CA ASP A 105 -6.02 0.90 7.62
C ASP A 105 -7.06 0.47 8.66
N LYS A 106 -7.79 -0.61 8.38
CA LYS A 106 -8.76 -1.18 9.32
C LYS A 106 -8.09 -1.67 10.61
N LEU A 107 -6.97 -2.38 10.48
CA LEU A 107 -6.21 -2.91 11.61
C LEU A 107 -5.67 -1.78 12.49
N LEU A 108 -5.08 -0.74 11.88
CA LEU A 108 -4.55 0.41 12.60
C LEU A 108 -5.66 1.19 13.32
N ALA A 109 -6.82 1.38 12.69
CA ALA A 109 -7.95 2.04 13.32
C ALA A 109 -8.43 1.28 14.57
N ALA A 110 -8.61 -0.04 14.47
CA ALA A 110 -9.05 -0.88 15.58
C ALA A 110 -8.06 -0.85 16.76
N LEU A 111 -6.75 -0.89 16.50
CA LEU A 111 -5.73 -0.82 17.54
C LEU A 111 -5.67 0.55 18.23
N ARG A 112 -5.94 1.64 17.50
CA ARG A 112 -6.01 2.99 18.08
C ARG A 112 -7.25 3.18 18.94
N GLU A 113 -8.39 2.65 18.51
CA GLU A 113 -9.63 2.66 19.28
C GLU A 113 -9.44 1.90 20.61
N GLN A 114 -8.86 0.70 20.56
CA GLN A 114 -8.56 -0.07 21.77
C GLN A 114 -7.56 0.64 22.70
N ALA A 115 -6.55 1.30 22.13
CA ALA A 115 -5.59 2.08 22.92
C ALA A 115 -6.23 3.32 23.58
N GLN A 116 -7.27 3.90 22.98
CA GLN A 116 -8.02 5.01 23.57
C GLN A 116 -8.92 4.54 24.69
N THR A 117 -9.67 3.45 24.50
CA THR A 117 -10.51 2.87 25.56
C THR A 117 -9.70 2.51 26.79
N ALA A 118 -8.52 1.89 26.61
CA ALA A 118 -7.65 1.53 27.73
C ALA A 118 -6.99 2.74 28.44
N ALA A 119 -7.05 3.94 27.87
CA ALA A 119 -6.53 5.16 28.48
C ALA A 119 -7.60 5.96 29.23
N ASP A 120 -8.88 5.72 28.91
CA ASP A 120 -10.03 6.36 29.54
C ASP A 120 -10.54 5.58 30.79
N ASP A 121 -10.12 4.32 30.95
CA ASP A 121 -10.34 3.44 32.11
C ASP A 121 -9.23 3.60 33.19
#